data_AF-A0A3B9T1E2-F1
#
_entry.id   AF-A0A3B9T1E2-F1
#
_cell.length_a   1.000
_cell.length_b   1.000
_cell.length_c   1.000
_cell.angle_alpha   90.00
_cell.angle_beta   90.00
_cell.angle_gamma   90.00
#
_symmetry.space_group_name_H-M   'P 1'
#
loop_
_entity.id
_entity.type
_entity.pdbx_description
1 polymer ?
#
loop_
_entity_poly.entity_id
_entity_poly.type
_entity_poly.pdbx_seq_one_letter_code
_entity_poly.pdbx_strand_id
1 'polypeptide(L)'
;MTVIGLLVVFSALLILVFFLNVSGSIFRKADQTKKSAPAPKKAAPAKAAPAKPAPAKAAPAKPAAKPAASDEDEEVIAVIMAAISAMSEADGKQYQIRSVKQVTRNSGRAAWAQAGRISATQPF
;
A
#
# COMPACT_ATOMS: atom_id res chain seq x y z
N MET A 1 34.80 9.77 -19.55
CA MET A 1 33.74 8.87 -20.07
C MET A 1 32.63 8.62 -19.04
N THR A 2 32.96 8.29 -17.78
CA THR A 2 31.97 7.96 -16.73
C THR A 2 31.10 9.12 -16.24
N VAL A 3 31.65 10.34 -16.11
CA VAL A 3 30.89 11.52 -15.62
C VAL A 3 29.74 11.89 -16.55
N ILE A 4 29.97 11.82 -17.86
CA ILE A 4 28.95 12.12 -18.88
C ILE A 4 27.85 11.04 -18.86
N GLY A 5 28.22 9.77 -18.74
CA GLY A 5 27.25 8.68 -18.58
C GLY A 5 26.40 8.82 -17.31
N LEU A 6 27.02 9.19 -16.18
CA LEU A 6 26.31 9.46 -14.92
C LEU A 6 25.34 10.64 -15.06
N LEU A 7 25.76 11.73 -15.70
CA LEU A 7 24.90 12.90 -15.94
C LEU A 7 23.70 12.57 -16.84
N VAL A 8 23.92 11.76 -17.89
CA VAL A 8 22.84 11.35 -18.80
C VAL A 8 21.83 10.46 -18.09
N VAL A 9 22.28 9.46 -17.32
CA VAL A 9 21.38 8.58 -16.54
C VAL A 9 20.62 9.38 -15.48
N PHE A 10 21.31 10.28 -14.78
CA PHE A 10 20.69 11.14 -13.78
C PHE A 10 19.61 12.06 -14.39
N SER A 11 19.92 12.66 -15.55
CA SER A 11 18.98 13.50 -16.29
C SER A 11 17.77 12.70 -16.79
N ALA A 12 17.98 11.48 -17.31
CA ALA A 12 16.90 10.62 -17.78
C ALA A 12 15.92 10.25 -16.66
N LEU A 13 16.42 9.95 -15.46
CA LEU A 13 15.57 9.69 -14.28
C LEU A 13 14.73 10.92 -13.91
N LEU A 14 15.35 12.10 -13.85
CA LEU A 14 14.64 13.35 -13.52
C LEU A 14 13.53 13.66 -14.52
N ILE A 15 13.81 13.50 -15.82
CA ILE A 15 12.83 13.73 -16.89
C ILE A 15 11.66 12.76 -16.74
N LEU A 16 11.92 11.47 -16.53
CA LEU A 16 10.85 10.46 -16.36
C LEU A 16 9.95 10.78 -15.15
N VAL A 17 10.55 11.10 -14.00
CA VAL A 17 9.79 11.47 -12.78
C VAL A 17 9.00 12.76 -12.98
N PHE A 18 9.54 13.74 -13.71
CA PHE A 18 8.85 14.98 -14.01
C PHE A 18 7.56 14.75 -14.81
N PHE A 19 7.60 13.93 -15.87
CA PHE A 19 6.41 13.59 -16.66
C PHE A 19 5.34 12.84 -15.84
N LEU A 20 5.76 11.93 -14.95
CA LEU A 20 4.86 11.24 -14.02
C LEU A 20 4.23 12.21 -13.00
N ASN A 21 4.99 13.20 -12.52
CA ASN A 21 4.49 14.21 -11.58
C ASN A 21 3.53 15.19 -12.25
N VAL A 22 3.78 15.62 -13.50
CA VAL A 22 2.84 16.45 -14.24
C VAL A 22 1.51 15.71 -14.46
N SER A 23 1.57 14.47 -14.96
CA SER A 23 0.37 13.63 -15.13
C SER A 23 -0.33 13.38 -13.78
N GLY A 24 0.41 12.98 -12.75
CA GLY A 24 -0.10 12.72 -11.41
C GLY A 24 -0.67 13.97 -10.72
N SER A 25 -0.09 15.14 -10.93
CA SER A 25 -0.55 16.42 -10.37
C SER A 25 -1.88 16.84 -10.99
N ILE A 26 -2.09 16.59 -12.29
CA ILE A 26 -3.37 16.89 -12.95
C ILE A 26 -4.49 16.01 -12.38
N PHE A 27 -4.25 14.70 -12.19
CA PHE A 27 -5.21 13.81 -11.52
C PHE A 27 -5.44 14.16 -10.05
N ARG A 28 -4.39 14.54 -9.32
CA ARG A 28 -4.48 14.94 -7.90
C ARG A 28 -5.22 16.27 -7.73
N LYS A 29 -5.04 17.24 -8.64
CA LYS A 29 -5.78 18.50 -8.63
C LYS A 29 -7.27 18.27 -8.90
N ALA A 30 -7.63 17.37 -9.81
CA ALA A 30 -9.02 17.00 -10.06
C ALA A 30 -9.69 16.33 -8.84
N ASP A 31 -8.97 15.46 -8.12
CA ASP A 31 -9.48 14.76 -6.92
C ASP A 31 -9.59 15.69 -5.69
N GLN A 32 -8.69 16.67 -5.55
CA GLN A 32 -8.76 17.66 -4.46
C GLN A 32 -9.97 18.60 -4.56
N THR A 33 -10.51 18.85 -5.77
CA THR A 33 -11.75 19.66 -5.90
C THR A 33 -12.97 18.98 -5.28
N LYS A 34 -12.95 17.66 -5.09
CA LYS A 34 -14.05 16.88 -4.50
C LYS A 34 -13.88 16.64 -3.00
N LYS A 35 -12.72 16.96 -2.41
CA LYS A 35 -12.41 16.73 -0.99
C LYS A 35 -12.35 18.00 -0.12
N SER A 36 -12.67 19.16 -0.70
CA SER A 36 -12.90 20.40 0.06
C SER A 36 -14.30 20.40 0.70
N ALA A 37 -14.61 19.36 1.47
CA ALA A 37 -15.67 19.40 2.46
C ALA A 37 -14.98 19.56 3.82
N PRO A 38 -15.27 20.63 4.59
CA PRO A 38 -14.55 20.95 5.81
C PRO A 38 -14.69 19.80 6.81
N ALA A 39 -13.56 19.28 7.28
CA ALA A 39 -13.51 18.33 8.38
C ALA A 39 -14.16 18.97 9.62
N PRO A 40 -15.25 18.40 10.17
CA PRO A 40 -15.76 18.89 11.43
C PRO A 40 -14.81 18.46 12.55
N LYS A 41 -14.25 19.47 13.24
CA LYS A 41 -13.61 19.32 14.54
C LYS A 41 -14.57 18.66 15.53
N LYS A 42 -14.17 17.50 16.07
CA LYS A 42 -14.54 16.95 17.40
C LYS A 42 -13.76 15.62 17.52
N ALA A 43 -13.13 15.23 18.61
CA ALA A 43 -12.99 15.79 19.94
C ALA A 43 -11.74 15.16 20.58
N ALA A 44 -11.39 15.72 21.72
CA ALA A 44 -10.26 15.47 22.61
C ALA A 44 -9.77 14.00 22.80
N PRO A 45 -8.49 13.83 23.22
CA PRO A 45 -7.81 12.56 23.34
C PRO A 45 -8.23 11.82 24.62
N ALA A 46 -8.72 10.59 24.47
CA ALA A 46 -8.90 9.69 25.60
C ALA A 46 -7.55 9.06 25.96
N LYS A 47 -6.91 9.71 26.93
CA LYS A 47 -5.79 9.24 27.73
C LYS A 47 -6.22 7.99 28.51
N ALA A 48 -5.59 6.85 28.25
CA ALA A 48 -5.52 5.74 29.19
C ALA A 48 -4.07 5.24 29.21
N ALA A 49 -3.41 5.53 30.33
CA ALA A 49 -2.01 5.24 30.61
C ALA A 49 -1.87 3.82 31.25
N PRO A 50 -0.69 3.43 31.75
CA PRO A 50 0.15 2.37 31.19
C PRO A 50 0.12 1.09 32.04
N ALA A 51 0.40 -0.07 31.43
CA ALA A 51 0.73 -1.27 32.18
C ALA A 51 1.94 -1.98 31.57
N LYS A 52 3.10 -1.78 32.18
CA LYS A 52 4.31 -2.61 32.09
C LYS A 52 4.66 -3.02 33.52
N PRO A 53 4.94 -4.30 33.80
CA PRO A 53 6.33 -4.78 33.96
C PRO A 53 6.56 -6.09 33.16
N ALA A 54 7.53 -6.18 32.24
CA ALA A 54 8.92 -6.64 32.46
C ALA A 54 9.06 -8.20 32.45
N PRO A 55 10.22 -8.78 32.10
CA PRO A 55 10.40 -9.67 30.94
C PRO A 55 10.48 -11.16 31.30
N ALA A 56 9.90 -12.03 30.46
CA ALA A 56 10.15 -13.48 30.52
C ALA A 56 10.62 -13.98 29.15
N LYS A 57 11.85 -14.48 29.16
CA LYS A 57 12.59 -15.10 28.06
C LYS A 57 12.19 -16.58 27.99
N ALA A 58 11.48 -17.04 26.95
CA ALA A 58 11.57 -18.43 26.44
C ALA A 58 10.63 -18.70 25.25
N ALA A 59 11.20 -19.43 24.29
CA ALA A 59 10.60 -20.24 23.22
C ALA A 59 10.14 -19.53 21.92
N PRO A 60 10.64 -19.97 20.75
CA PRO A 60 10.15 -19.48 19.46
C PRO A 60 8.67 -19.84 19.32
N ALA A 61 7.86 -18.82 19.05
CA ALA A 61 6.45 -18.97 18.75
C ALA A 61 6.31 -19.89 17.54
N LYS A 62 5.73 -21.08 17.79
CA LYS A 62 5.23 -22.02 16.80
C LYS A 62 4.48 -21.23 15.71
N PRO A 63 4.77 -21.42 14.41
CA PRO A 63 4.04 -20.71 13.36
C PRO A 63 2.54 -20.93 13.56
N ALA A 64 1.81 -19.84 13.81
CA ALA A 64 0.36 -19.85 13.81
C ALA A 64 -0.09 -20.47 12.47
N ALA A 65 -1.02 -21.42 12.55
CA ALA A 65 -1.55 -22.12 11.38
C ALA A 65 -1.88 -21.10 10.28
N LYS A 66 -1.23 -21.27 9.12
CA LYS A 66 -1.54 -20.53 7.90
C LYS A 66 -3.05 -20.66 7.67
N PRO A 67 -3.79 -19.55 7.50
CA PRO A 67 -5.09 -19.63 6.83
C PRO A 67 -4.87 -20.39 5.53
N ALA A 68 -5.79 -21.28 5.14
CA ALA A 68 -5.76 -21.94 3.85
C ALA A 68 -5.88 -20.86 2.75
N ALA A 69 -4.73 -20.29 2.39
CA ALA A 69 -4.55 -19.44 1.23
C ALA A 69 -4.63 -20.36 0.01
N SER A 70 -5.30 -19.90 -1.05
CA SER A 70 -5.23 -20.61 -2.32
C SER A 70 -3.77 -20.64 -2.81
N ASP A 71 -3.40 -21.60 -3.66
CA ASP A 71 -2.04 -21.67 -4.21
C ASP A 71 -1.63 -20.33 -4.88
N GLU A 72 -2.60 -19.66 -5.52
CA GLU A 72 -2.45 -18.34 -6.13
C GLU A 72 -2.17 -17.24 -5.09
N ASP A 73 -2.87 -17.28 -3.94
CA ASP A 73 -2.63 -16.33 -2.85
C ASP A 73 -1.23 -16.52 -2.25
N GLU A 74 -0.74 -17.76 -2.13
CA GLU A 74 0.59 -18.04 -1.59
C GLU A 74 1.71 -17.51 -2.49
N GLU A 75 1.58 -17.67 -3.81
CA GLU A 75 2.52 -17.11 -4.77
C GLU A 75 2.58 -15.58 -4.66
N VAL A 76 1.41 -14.93 -4.65
CA VAL A 76 1.32 -13.47 -4.53
C VAL A 76 1.90 -12.98 -3.20
N ILE A 77 1.62 -13.68 -2.10
CA ILE A 77 2.21 -13.36 -0.78
C ILE A 77 3.73 -13.51 -0.83
N ALA A 78 4.27 -14.57 -1.45
CA ALA A 78 5.71 -14.78 -1.56
C ALA A 78 6.39 -13.68 -2.39
N VAL A 79 5.79 -13.28 -3.52
CA VAL A 79 6.30 -12.18 -4.36
C VAL A 79 6.27 -10.85 -3.60
N ILE A 80 5.20 -10.56 -2.86
CA ILE A 80 5.09 -9.35 -2.03
C ILE A 80 6.16 -9.38 -0.92
N MET A 81 6.37 -10.52 -0.27
CA MET A 81 7.40 -10.69 0.76
C MET A 81 8.81 -10.48 0.20
N ALA A 82 9.10 -11.03 -0.98
CA ALA A 82 10.37 -10.83 -1.65
C ALA A 82 10.60 -9.35 -2.00
N ALA A 83 9.58 -8.67 -2.52
CA ALA A 83 9.66 -7.23 -2.83
C ALA A 83 9.90 -6.39 -1.58
N ILE A 84 9.19 -6.67 -0.48
CA ILE A 84 9.39 -5.98 0.80
C ILE A 84 10.78 -6.27 1.35
N SER A 85 11.30 -7.50 1.22
CA SER A 85 12.66 -7.83 1.66
C SER A 85 13.72 -7.05 0.89
N ALA A 86 13.59 -6.97 -0.43
CA ALA A 86 14.50 -6.18 -1.27
C ALA A 86 14.46 -4.68 -0.93
N MET A 87 13.26 -4.14 -0.64
CA MET A 87 13.12 -2.74 -0.19
C MET A 87 13.62 -2.53 1.25
N SER A 88 13.44 -3.52 2.13
CA SER A 88 13.87 -3.52 3.53
C SER A 88 15.39 -3.44 3.64
N GLU A 89 16.11 -4.11 2.75
CA GLU A 89 17.58 -4.07 2.69
C GLU A 89 18.08 -2.67 2.31
N ALA A 90 17.37 -1.95 1.42
CA ALA A 90 17.68 -0.58 1.04
C ALA A 90 17.37 0.45 2.15
N ASP A 91 16.31 0.23 2.94
CA ASP A 91 15.87 1.14 4.01
C ASP A 91 16.51 0.81 5.39
N GLY A 92 17.19 -0.33 5.51
CA GLY A 92 17.80 -0.82 6.77
C GLY A 92 16.80 -1.13 7.89
N LYS A 93 15.50 -1.21 7.58
CA LYS A 93 14.41 -1.41 8.56
C LYS A 93 13.75 -2.76 8.34
N GLN A 94 13.65 -3.58 9.39
CA GLN A 94 12.97 -4.86 9.33
C GLN A 94 11.44 -4.68 9.40
N TYR A 95 10.75 -5.07 8.34
CA TYR A 95 9.29 -5.06 8.27
C TYR A 95 8.73 -6.44 8.60
N GLN A 96 7.66 -6.48 9.41
CA GLN A 96 6.96 -7.72 9.76
C GLN A 96 5.48 -7.61 9.40
N ILE A 97 4.98 -8.63 8.69
CA ILE A 97 3.54 -8.74 8.37
C ILE A 97 2.79 -9.27 9.59
N ARG A 98 1.81 -8.50 10.07
CA ARG A 98 0.98 -8.84 11.25
C ARG A 98 -0.16 -9.78 10.93
N SER A 99 -0.79 -9.59 9.78
CA SER A 99 -1.94 -10.40 9.35
C SER A 99 -2.11 -10.26 7.84
N VAL A 100 -2.34 -11.39 7.17
CA VAL A 100 -2.83 -11.41 5.80
C VAL A 100 -4.29 -11.81 5.86
N LYS A 101 -5.17 -10.94 5.37
CA LYS A 101 -6.60 -11.23 5.26
C LYS A 101 -7.00 -10.99 3.83
N GLN A 102 -7.64 -11.99 3.22
CA GLN A 102 -8.31 -11.78 1.95
C GLN A 102 -9.30 -10.62 2.14
N VAL A 103 -9.16 -9.57 1.33
CA VAL A 103 -10.16 -8.50 1.29
C VAL A 103 -11.35 -9.06 0.52
N THR A 104 -12.15 -9.89 1.19
CA THR A 104 -13.56 -10.05 0.87
C THR A 104 -14.20 -8.74 1.25
N ARG A 105 -14.06 -7.75 0.38
CA ARG A 105 -14.88 -6.54 0.44
C ARG A 105 -16.31 -7.07 0.48
N ASN A 106 -17.06 -6.75 1.53
CA ASN A 106 -18.48 -7.08 1.72
C ASN A 106 -19.41 -6.40 0.68
N SER A 107 -18.89 -6.19 -0.53
CA SER A 107 -19.40 -5.55 -1.74
C SER A 107 -18.55 -6.13 -2.88
N GLY A 108 -18.65 -7.45 -3.07
CA GLY A 108 -17.63 -8.31 -3.70
C GLY A 108 -17.40 -8.15 -5.20
N ARG A 109 -17.35 -6.93 -5.74
CA ARG A 109 -17.09 -6.70 -7.16
C ARG A 109 -16.19 -5.48 -7.37
N ALA A 110 -15.17 -5.65 -8.21
CA ALA A 110 -14.29 -4.56 -8.63
C ALA A 110 -15.13 -3.38 -9.18
N ALA A 111 -14.75 -2.14 -8.85
CA ALA A 111 -15.47 -0.94 -9.29
C ALA A 111 -15.60 -0.90 -10.82
N TRP A 112 -14.60 -1.41 -11.54
CA TRP A 112 -14.63 -1.59 -12.99
C TRP A 112 -15.65 -2.63 -13.46
N ALA A 113 -15.76 -3.75 -12.75
CA ALA A 113 -16.78 -4.78 -13.02
C ALA A 113 -18.21 -4.28 -12.69
N GLN A 114 -18.35 -3.28 -11.83
CA GLN A 114 -19.63 -2.58 -11.66
C GLN A 114 -19.90 -1.60 -12.80
N ALA A 115 -18.90 -0.77 -13.15
CA ALA A 115 -19.03 0.25 -14.18
C ALA A 115 -19.49 -0.33 -15.53
N GLY A 116 -18.90 -1.44 -15.98
CA GLY A 116 -19.28 -2.07 -17.25
C GLY A 116 -20.75 -2.51 -17.32
N ARG A 117 -21.34 -2.97 -16.20
CA ARG A 117 -22.77 -3.35 -16.17
C ARG A 117 -23.70 -2.14 -16.12
N ILE A 118 -23.29 -1.09 -15.42
CA ILE A 118 -24.04 0.17 -15.38
C ILE A 118 -24.08 0.76 -16.79
N SER A 119 -22.95 0.78 -17.51
CA SER A 119 -22.89 1.22 -18.91
C SER A 119 -23.67 0.30 -19.86
N ALA A 120 -23.69 -1.01 -19.62
CA ALA A 120 -24.46 -1.96 -20.44
C ALA A 120 -25.98 -1.87 -20.24
N THR A 121 -26.45 -1.18 -19.19
CA THR A 121 -27.88 -1.06 -18.86
C THR A 121 -28.40 0.37 -18.93
N GLN A 122 -27.56 1.34 -19.32
CA GLN A 122 -28.07 2.68 -19.63
C GLN A 122 -28.80 2.66 -20.97
N PRO A 123 -30.03 3.21 -21.04
CA PRO A 123 -30.75 3.36 -22.31
C PRO A 123 -30.03 4.39 -23.21
N PHE A 124 -30.15 4.18 -24.52
CA PHE A 124 -29.62 5.07 -25.57
C PHE A 124 -30.48 6.32 -25.75
#